data_AF-A0A3L7ALR2-F1
#
_entry.id   AF-A0A3L7ALR2-F1
#
_cell.length_a   1.000
_cell.length_b   1.000
_cell.length_c   1.000
_cell.angle_alpha   90.00
_cell.angle_beta   90.00
_cell.angle_gamma   90.00
#
_symmetry.space_group_name_H-M   'P 1'
#
loop_
_entity.id
_entity.type
_entity.pdbx_description
1 polymer ?
#
loop_
_entity_poly.entity_id
_entity_poly.type
_entity_poly.pdbx_seq_one_letter_code
_entity_poly.pdbx_strand_id
1 'polypeptide(L)'
;MPADLIATLMELQARRKFHISLANKNTNAAGALVRRALGWRYDDPQKEKVNKRAAGLLAAALAGKPPKPEDAAVMAAVEADLQLIAHAVGLYGRARHEVEMEMARAVRRLPIHPFAKAVKGLGDLGLAVIIGEAGDIGAYAHEDPLHKRLGLMTFEGKAFSTWRREGGLSAEDWTRAGYAPRRRAEMFAVIGEPLFRAQSVAKGPYRAIYDTRRARTAETRPDWTKGHSHHDALRVMTKALISDLRSAWRRDGDCAPARDRRSAPASTIGSAEAAA
;
A
#
# COMPACT_ATOMS: atom_id res chain seq x y z
N MET A 1 9.60 -0.28 24.83
CA MET A 1 8.56 0.42 24.02
C MET A 1 7.20 0.17 24.65
N PRO A 2 6.26 1.13 24.73
CA PRO A 2 4.97 0.91 25.38
C PRO A 2 4.14 -0.08 24.55
N ALA A 3 4.07 -1.34 24.98
CA ALA A 3 3.33 -2.41 24.29
C ALA A 3 1.87 -2.01 24.02
N ASP A 4 1.29 -1.23 24.94
CA ASP A 4 -0.07 -0.69 24.86
C ASP A 4 -0.30 0.20 23.63
N LEU A 5 0.68 1.00 23.22
CA LEU A 5 0.55 1.86 22.03
C LEU A 5 0.55 1.04 20.74
N ILE A 6 1.36 -0.01 20.69
CA ILE A 6 1.42 -0.91 19.53
C ILE A 6 0.10 -1.68 19.41
N ALA A 7 -0.40 -2.23 20.52
CA ALA A 7 -1.70 -2.90 20.56
C ALA A 7 -2.84 -1.95 20.15
N THR A 8 -2.83 -0.71 20.65
CA THR A 8 -3.80 0.33 20.26
C THR A 8 -3.76 0.59 18.75
N LEU A 9 -2.57 0.73 18.16
CA LEU A 9 -2.42 0.96 16.72
C LEU A 9 -2.90 -0.23 15.88
N MET A 10 -2.68 -1.46 16.35
CA MET A 10 -3.19 -2.67 15.70
C MET A 10 -4.72 -2.69 15.69
N GLU A 11 -5.36 -2.35 16.81
CA GLU A 11 -6.82 -2.28 16.92
C GLU A 11 -7.40 -1.15 16.04
N LEU A 12 -6.81 0.04 16.10
CA LEU A 12 -7.23 1.15 15.26
C LEU A 12 -7.09 0.81 13.76
N GLN A 13 -6.03 0.11 13.36
CA GLN A 13 -5.89 -0.35 11.98
C GLN A 13 -6.93 -1.40 11.58
N ALA A 14 -7.35 -2.27 12.51
CA ALA A 14 -8.47 -3.19 12.27
C ALA A 14 -9.79 -2.42 12.04
N ARG A 15 -10.10 -1.44 12.90
CA ARG A 15 -11.28 -0.56 12.75
C ARG A 15 -11.25 0.25 11.47
N ARG A 16 -10.10 0.82 11.11
CA ARG A 16 -9.90 1.55 9.84
C ARG A 16 -10.24 0.67 8.64
N LYS A 17 -9.73 -0.57 8.60
CA LYS A 17 -10.03 -1.53 7.53
C LYS A 17 -11.49 -1.96 7.51
N PHE A 18 -12.14 -2.05 8.66
CA PHE A 18 -13.57 -2.33 8.75
C PHE A 18 -14.39 -1.25 8.03
N HIS A 19 -14.15 0.03 8.32
CA HIS A 19 -14.85 1.13 7.65
C HIS A 19 -14.56 1.18 6.14
N ILE A 20 -13.31 0.96 5.72
CA ILE A 20 -12.95 0.83 4.29
C ILE A 20 -13.74 -0.31 3.63
N SER A 21 -13.85 -1.46 4.30
CA SER A 21 -14.57 -2.60 3.76
C SER A 21 -16.07 -2.32 3.63
N LEU A 22 -16.69 -1.63 4.59
CA LEU A 22 -18.11 -1.29 4.53
C LEU A 22 -18.39 -0.28 3.41
N ALA A 23 -17.56 0.76 3.28
CA ALA A 23 -17.65 1.71 2.19
C ALA A 23 -17.55 1.01 0.84
N ASN A 24 -16.54 0.16 0.63
CA ASN A 24 -16.35 -0.56 -0.62
C ASN A 24 -17.53 -1.49 -0.96
N LYS A 25 -18.09 -2.20 0.03
CA LYS A 25 -19.27 -3.06 -0.19
C LYS A 25 -20.48 -2.25 -0.67
N ASN A 26 -20.77 -1.14 -0.01
CA ASN A 26 -21.89 -0.28 -0.36
C ASN A 26 -21.69 0.39 -1.73
N THR A 27 -20.50 0.91 -2.02
CA THR A 27 -20.17 1.48 -3.33
C THR A 27 -20.29 0.44 -4.45
N ASN A 28 -19.84 -0.81 -4.21
CA ASN A 28 -19.97 -1.88 -5.20
C ASN A 28 -21.43 -2.30 -5.45
N ALA A 29 -22.24 -2.34 -4.39
CA ALA A 29 -23.68 -2.60 -4.50
C ALA A 29 -24.39 -1.49 -5.29
N ALA A 30 -24.10 -0.21 -4.99
CA ALA A 30 -24.60 0.91 -5.78
C ALA A 30 -24.19 0.82 -7.25
N GLY A 31 -22.93 0.49 -7.52
CA GLY A 31 -22.44 0.30 -8.89
C GLY A 31 -23.17 -0.81 -9.63
N ALA A 32 -23.55 -1.89 -8.95
CA ALA A 32 -24.35 -2.95 -9.54
C ALA A 32 -25.78 -2.49 -9.86
N LEU A 33 -26.39 -1.70 -8.98
CA LEU A 33 -27.70 -1.10 -9.21
C LEU A 33 -27.70 -0.17 -10.43
N VAL A 34 -26.72 0.74 -10.51
CA VAL A 34 -26.58 1.65 -11.67
C VAL A 34 -26.34 0.88 -12.97
N ARG A 35 -25.53 -0.19 -12.95
CA ARG A 35 -25.35 -1.08 -14.12
C ARG A 35 -26.68 -1.69 -14.55
N ARG A 36 -27.49 -2.17 -13.61
CA ARG A 36 -28.81 -2.75 -13.91
C ARG A 36 -29.74 -1.71 -14.54
N ALA A 37 -29.75 -0.48 -14.02
CA ALA A 37 -30.56 0.62 -14.56
C ALA A 37 -30.11 1.03 -15.98
N LEU A 38 -28.83 0.86 -16.31
CA LEU A 38 -28.29 1.05 -17.67
C LEU A 38 -28.55 -0.14 -18.60
N GLY A 39 -29.29 -1.17 -18.16
CA GLY A 39 -29.58 -2.35 -18.97
C GLY A 39 -28.40 -3.33 -19.11
N TRP A 40 -27.47 -3.34 -18.15
CA TRP A 40 -26.34 -4.27 -18.17
C TRP A 40 -26.81 -5.73 -18.26
N ARG A 41 -26.19 -6.49 -19.16
CA ARG A 41 -26.38 -7.94 -19.27
C ARG A 41 -25.04 -8.66 -19.41
N TYR A 42 -24.98 -9.91 -18.97
CA TYR A 42 -23.75 -10.70 -18.98
C TYR A 42 -23.28 -11.07 -20.39
N ASP A 43 -24.24 -11.31 -21.28
CA ASP A 43 -24.10 -11.70 -22.69
C ASP A 43 -23.88 -10.51 -23.63
N ASP A 44 -23.98 -9.27 -23.12
CA ASP A 44 -23.82 -8.07 -23.95
C ASP A 44 -22.34 -7.83 -24.31
N PRO A 45 -21.97 -7.77 -25.60
CA PRO A 45 -20.60 -7.45 -26.02
C PRO A 45 -20.15 -6.05 -25.58
N GLN A 46 -21.08 -5.15 -25.23
CA GLN A 46 -20.80 -3.80 -24.75
C GLN A 46 -20.79 -3.67 -23.22
N LYS A 47 -20.86 -4.76 -22.46
CA LYS A 47 -20.91 -4.74 -21.00
C LYS A 47 -19.82 -3.91 -20.33
N GLU A 48 -18.61 -3.86 -20.90
CA GLU A 48 -17.52 -3.03 -20.37
C GLU A 48 -17.75 -1.53 -20.56
N LYS A 49 -18.40 -1.12 -21.66
CA LYS A 49 -18.82 0.27 -21.86
C LYS A 49 -19.88 0.66 -20.82
N VAL A 50 -20.84 -0.23 -20.57
CA VAL A 50 -21.86 -0.04 -19.54
C VAL A 50 -21.23 0.02 -18.14
N ASN A 51 -20.29 -0.86 -17.81
CA ASN A 51 -19.53 -0.84 -16.55
C ASN A 51 -18.85 0.52 -16.33
N LYS A 52 -18.18 1.05 -17.36
CA LYS A 52 -17.48 2.34 -17.31
C LYS A 52 -18.45 3.51 -17.14
N ARG A 53 -19.57 3.53 -17.88
CA ARG A 53 -20.62 4.56 -17.73
C ARG A 53 -21.22 4.52 -16.33
N ALA A 54 -21.58 3.34 -15.82
CA ALA A 54 -22.11 3.16 -14.48
C ALA A 54 -21.16 3.67 -13.39
N ALA A 55 -19.86 3.36 -13.51
CA ALA A 55 -18.85 3.84 -12.57
C ALA A 55 -18.74 5.38 -12.57
N GLY A 56 -18.81 6.00 -13.75
CA GLY A 56 -18.82 7.46 -13.89
C GLY A 56 -20.05 8.12 -13.26
N LEU A 57 -21.23 7.55 -13.50
CA LEU A 57 -22.48 8.04 -12.92
C LEU A 57 -22.51 7.92 -11.41
N LEU A 58 -22.10 6.77 -10.87
CA LEU A 58 -22.00 6.57 -9.43
C LEU A 58 -21.02 7.58 -8.80
N ALA A 59 -19.85 7.77 -9.41
CA ALA A 59 -18.86 8.71 -8.90
C ALA A 59 -19.39 10.16 -8.91
N ALA A 60 -20.15 10.56 -9.94
CA ALA A 60 -20.79 11.85 -10.01
C ALA A 60 -21.86 12.02 -8.90
N ALA A 61 -22.73 11.02 -8.73
CA ALA A 61 -23.78 11.03 -7.71
C ALA A 61 -23.22 11.10 -6.29
N LEU A 62 -22.22 10.28 -5.96
CA LEU A 62 -21.54 10.33 -4.65
C LEU A 62 -20.80 11.65 -4.40
N ALA A 63 -20.44 12.37 -5.46
CA ALA A 63 -19.86 13.70 -5.39
C ALA A 63 -20.91 14.83 -5.40
N GLY A 64 -22.21 14.52 -5.39
CA GLY A 64 -23.29 15.50 -5.43
C GLY A 64 -23.40 16.27 -6.75
N LYS A 65 -22.89 15.70 -7.86
CA LYS A 65 -22.94 16.33 -9.18
C LYS A 65 -24.21 15.92 -9.91
N PRO A 66 -24.91 16.86 -10.58
CA PRO A 66 -26.10 16.54 -11.35
C PRO A 66 -25.76 15.59 -12.51
N PRO A 67 -26.69 14.70 -12.89
CA PRO A 67 -26.50 13.85 -14.06
C PRO A 67 -26.54 14.68 -15.35
N LYS A 68 -25.92 14.16 -16.39
CA LYS A 68 -26.07 14.73 -17.73
C LYS A 68 -27.50 14.49 -18.25
N PRO A 69 -28.02 15.32 -19.19
CA PRO A 69 -29.37 15.13 -19.74
C PRO A 69 -29.63 13.72 -20.27
N GLU A 70 -28.65 13.11 -20.95
CA GLU A 70 -28.76 11.75 -21.50
C GLU A 70 -28.78 10.63 -20.44
N ASP A 71 -28.42 10.95 -19.20
CA ASP A 71 -28.38 10.04 -18.06
C ASP A 71 -29.51 10.31 -17.05
N ALA A 72 -30.27 11.40 -17.22
CA ALA A 72 -31.22 11.90 -16.23
C ALA A 72 -32.30 10.87 -15.87
N ALA A 73 -32.89 10.21 -16.86
CA ALA A 73 -33.92 9.19 -16.62
C ALA A 73 -33.39 7.97 -15.84
N VAL A 74 -32.19 7.51 -16.19
CA VAL A 74 -31.53 6.38 -15.51
C VAL A 74 -31.21 6.74 -14.06
N MET A 75 -30.70 7.96 -13.85
CA MET A 75 -30.31 8.42 -12.51
C MET A 75 -31.52 8.69 -11.63
N ALA A 76 -32.60 9.26 -12.19
CA ALA A 76 -33.87 9.43 -11.49
C ALA A 76 -34.45 8.08 -11.01
N ALA A 77 -34.27 7.00 -11.79
CA ALA A 77 -34.75 5.67 -11.43
C ALA A 77 -34.02 5.02 -10.24
N VAL A 78 -32.81 5.50 -9.89
CA VAL A 78 -31.99 4.96 -8.78
C VAL A 78 -31.65 6.02 -7.73
N GLU A 79 -32.23 7.22 -7.84
CA GLU A 79 -31.89 8.39 -7.04
C GLU A 79 -31.99 8.11 -5.53
N ALA A 80 -33.13 7.56 -5.09
CA ALA A 80 -33.38 7.28 -3.68
C ALA A 80 -32.37 6.28 -3.08
N ASP A 81 -32.04 5.22 -3.83
CA ASP A 81 -31.05 4.22 -3.42
C ASP A 81 -29.65 4.83 -3.32
N LEU A 82 -29.27 5.66 -4.30
CA LEU A 82 -27.97 6.33 -4.32
C LEU A 82 -27.83 7.35 -3.20
N GLN A 83 -28.90 8.08 -2.84
CA GLN A 83 -28.91 8.99 -1.70
C GLN A 83 -28.70 8.25 -0.38
N LEU A 84 -29.40 7.12 -0.17
CA LEU A 84 -29.22 6.28 1.01
C LEU A 84 -27.77 5.76 1.11
N ILE A 85 -27.23 5.25 0.00
CA ILE A 85 -25.86 4.74 -0.03
C ILE A 85 -24.84 5.85 0.18
N ALA A 86 -25.04 7.03 -0.42
CA ALA A 86 -24.18 8.19 -0.21
C ALA A 86 -24.13 8.58 1.27
N HIS A 87 -25.28 8.56 1.96
CA HIS A 87 -25.34 8.82 3.39
C HIS A 87 -24.54 7.78 4.20
N ALA A 88 -24.74 6.48 3.93
CA ALA A 88 -24.03 5.39 4.61
C ALA A 88 -22.51 5.46 4.37
N VAL A 89 -22.08 5.64 3.12
CA VAL A 89 -20.66 5.79 2.75
C VAL A 89 -20.06 7.03 3.44
N GLY A 90 -20.80 8.13 3.52
CA GLY A 90 -20.41 9.33 4.25
C GLY A 90 -20.16 9.08 5.74
N LEU A 91 -21.03 8.30 6.40
CA LEU A 91 -20.85 7.90 7.80
C LEU A 91 -19.56 7.08 7.99
N TYR A 92 -19.30 6.10 7.13
CA TYR A 92 -18.06 5.31 7.20
C TYR A 92 -16.82 6.16 6.92
N GLY A 93 -16.92 7.13 6.01
CA GLY A 93 -15.85 8.09 5.73
C GLY A 93 -15.48 8.92 6.96
N ARG A 94 -16.48 9.45 7.68
CA ARG A 94 -16.27 10.21 8.92
C ARG A 94 -15.67 9.35 10.03
N ALA A 95 -16.24 8.17 10.29
CA ALA A 95 -15.72 7.25 11.31
C ALA A 95 -14.29 6.78 10.99
N ARG A 96 -13.99 6.51 9.71
CA ARG A 96 -12.62 6.21 9.26
C ARG A 96 -11.68 7.39 9.53
N HIS A 97 -12.09 8.61 9.21
CA HIS A 97 -11.27 9.80 9.41
C HIS A 97 -10.92 10.00 10.90
N GLU A 98 -11.89 9.82 11.79
CA GLU A 98 -11.65 9.86 13.25
C GLU A 98 -10.61 8.83 13.69
N VAL A 99 -10.75 7.58 13.22
CA VAL A 99 -9.76 6.52 13.49
C VAL A 99 -8.38 6.88 12.94
N GLU A 100 -8.28 7.43 11.72
CA GLU A 100 -7.00 7.86 11.14
C GLU A 100 -6.35 9.00 11.94
N MET A 101 -7.15 9.91 12.50
CA MET A 101 -6.68 10.97 13.39
C MET A 101 -6.17 10.41 14.72
N GLU A 102 -6.86 9.43 15.31
CA GLU A 102 -6.40 8.73 16.50
C GLU A 102 -5.10 7.96 16.25
N MET A 103 -5.00 7.26 15.12
CA MET A 103 -3.77 6.58 14.68
C MET A 103 -2.60 7.56 14.60
N ALA A 104 -2.80 8.72 13.96
CA ALA A 104 -1.77 9.75 13.84
C ALA A 104 -1.33 10.31 15.21
N ARG A 105 -2.28 10.55 16.13
CA ARG A 105 -1.97 10.98 17.51
C ARG A 105 -1.19 9.91 18.27
N ALA A 106 -1.55 8.64 18.14
CA ALA A 106 -0.89 7.54 18.81
C ALA A 106 0.56 7.35 18.36
N VAL A 107 0.85 7.39 17.05
CA VAL A 107 2.24 7.22 16.58
C VAL A 107 3.18 8.36 16.96
N ARG A 108 2.69 9.59 17.12
CA ARG A 108 3.50 10.73 17.57
C ARG A 108 4.10 10.54 18.96
N ARG A 109 3.52 9.64 19.76
CA ARG A 109 3.98 9.31 21.11
C ARG A 109 5.06 8.23 21.12
N LEU A 110 5.36 7.62 19.97
CA LEU A 110 6.36 6.58 19.88
C LEU A 110 7.77 7.20 19.74
N PRO A 111 8.78 6.65 20.42
CA PRO A 111 10.18 7.07 20.28
C PRO A 111 10.71 7.10 18.83
N ILE A 112 10.19 6.24 17.95
CA ILE A 112 10.60 6.18 16.53
C ILE A 112 10.04 7.34 15.68
N HIS A 113 9.09 8.12 16.19
CA HIS A 113 8.42 9.17 15.42
C HIS A 113 9.37 10.21 14.80
N PRO A 114 10.44 10.67 15.48
CA PRO A 114 11.42 11.59 14.88
C PRO A 114 12.06 11.05 13.61
N PHE A 115 12.41 9.75 13.57
CA PHE A 115 12.92 9.11 12.34
C PHE A 115 11.88 9.21 11.22
N ALA A 116 10.64 8.81 11.48
CA ALA A 116 9.60 8.85 10.46
C ALA A 116 9.32 10.26 9.95
N LYS A 117 9.29 11.26 10.85
CA LYS A 117 9.10 12.67 10.51
C LYS A 117 10.22 13.22 9.61
N ALA A 118 11.45 12.72 9.76
CA ALA A 118 12.57 13.10 8.90
C ALA A 118 12.47 12.50 7.49
N VAL A 119 11.74 11.40 7.32
CA VAL A 119 11.55 10.75 6.01
C VAL A 119 10.43 11.45 5.24
N LYS A 120 10.80 12.29 4.27
CA LYS A 120 9.85 12.96 3.38
C LYS A 120 9.01 11.95 2.60
N GLY A 121 7.68 12.00 2.79
CA GLY A 121 6.74 11.05 2.18
C GLY A 121 6.28 9.93 3.10
N LEU A 122 6.86 9.79 4.30
CA LEU A 122 6.31 8.96 5.38
C LEU A 122 5.57 9.85 6.38
N GLY A 123 4.26 9.96 6.23
CA GLY A 123 3.41 10.67 7.18
C GLY A 123 3.03 9.82 8.40
N ASP A 124 2.43 10.46 9.40
CA ASP A 124 1.98 9.79 10.63
C ASP A 124 1.07 8.58 10.34
N LEU A 125 0.10 8.73 9.44
CA LEU A 125 -0.78 7.63 9.04
C LEU A 125 0.00 6.48 8.39
N GLY A 126 1.02 6.77 7.59
CA GLY A 126 1.87 5.75 6.98
C GLY A 126 2.62 4.93 8.02
N LEU A 127 3.24 5.60 9.00
CA LEU A 127 3.89 4.94 10.12
C LEU A 127 2.88 4.10 10.93
N ALA A 128 1.70 4.67 11.22
CA ALA A 128 0.66 4.00 11.99
C ALA A 128 0.13 2.74 11.30
N VAL A 129 -0.03 2.77 9.97
CA VAL A 129 -0.44 1.61 9.17
C VAL A 129 0.64 0.52 9.15
N ILE A 130 1.93 0.89 9.03
CA ILE A 130 3.02 -0.09 9.11
C ILE A 130 2.98 -0.83 10.45
N ILE A 131 2.89 -0.10 11.56
CA ILE A 131 2.85 -0.67 12.91
C ILE A 131 1.55 -1.45 13.12
N GLY A 132 0.40 -0.93 12.70
CA GLY A 132 -0.89 -1.62 12.85
C GLY A 132 -0.96 -2.94 12.06
N GLU A 133 -0.20 -3.08 10.97
CA GLU A 133 -0.11 -4.33 10.21
C GLU A 133 0.98 -5.28 10.73
N ALA A 134 2.11 -4.75 11.20
CA ALA A 134 3.28 -5.52 11.63
C ALA A 134 3.32 -5.85 13.13
N GLY A 135 2.69 -5.04 13.98
CA GLY A 135 2.90 -5.06 15.43
C GLY A 135 4.26 -4.44 15.79
N ASP A 136 4.97 -5.05 16.75
CA ASP A 136 6.28 -4.59 17.16
C ASP A 136 7.33 -4.87 16.07
N ILE A 137 7.75 -3.80 15.39
CA ILE A 137 8.78 -3.85 14.35
C ILE A 137 10.12 -4.34 14.92
N GLY A 138 10.41 -4.03 16.19
CA GLY A 138 11.62 -4.44 16.89
C GLY A 138 11.71 -5.95 17.08
N ALA A 139 10.57 -6.63 17.28
CA ALA A 139 10.51 -8.07 17.51
C ALA A 139 10.97 -8.92 16.30
N TYR A 140 11.03 -8.35 15.10
CA TYR A 140 11.50 -9.06 13.91
C TYR A 140 13.03 -9.19 13.90
N ALA A 141 13.54 -10.42 14.02
CA ALA A 141 14.99 -10.71 14.02
C ALA A 141 15.72 -10.26 12.74
N HIS A 142 15.03 -10.28 11.60
CA HIS A 142 15.54 -9.84 10.29
C HIS A 142 14.48 -9.03 9.54
N GLU A 143 14.89 -8.34 8.47
CA GLU A 143 13.96 -7.57 7.62
C GLU A 143 13.05 -8.46 6.76
N ASP A 144 13.52 -9.64 6.35
CA ASP A 144 12.76 -10.53 5.47
C ASP A 144 11.42 -11.01 6.07
N PRO A 145 11.36 -11.48 7.34
CA PRO A 145 10.09 -11.79 7.98
C PRO A 145 9.13 -10.58 8.06
N LEU A 146 9.65 -9.37 8.24
CA LEU A 146 8.84 -8.14 8.24
C LEU A 146 8.33 -7.80 6.84
N HIS A 147 9.18 -7.88 5.81
CA HIS A 147 8.78 -7.70 4.41
C HIS A 147 7.74 -8.76 4.00
N LYS A 148 7.91 -10.01 4.44
CA LYS A 148 6.94 -11.09 4.24
C LYS A 148 5.62 -10.77 4.92
N ARG A 149 5.65 -10.39 6.20
CA ARG A 149 4.47 -9.96 6.96
C ARG A 149 3.72 -8.89 6.19
N LEU A 150 4.40 -7.84 5.71
CA LEU A 150 3.82 -6.71 4.99
C LEU A 150 3.44 -7.02 3.52
N GLY A 151 3.63 -8.25 3.05
CA GLY A 151 3.27 -8.70 1.70
C GLY A 151 4.20 -8.18 0.60
N LEU A 152 5.38 -7.68 0.96
CA LEU A 152 6.35 -7.10 0.05
C LEU A 152 7.21 -8.15 -0.66
N MET A 153 7.25 -9.39 -0.18
CA MET A 153 8.00 -10.47 -0.82
C MET A 153 7.43 -10.89 -2.18
N THR A 154 8.31 -11.47 -2.99
CA THR A 154 8.01 -12.13 -4.25
C THR A 154 8.21 -13.64 -4.08
N PHE A 155 7.65 -14.41 -5.00
CA PHE A 155 7.86 -15.85 -5.10
C PHE A 155 8.23 -16.17 -6.55
N GLU A 156 9.36 -16.84 -6.74
CA GLU A 156 9.93 -17.17 -8.06
C GLU A 156 9.96 -15.97 -9.02
N GLY A 157 10.44 -14.83 -8.50
CA GLY A 157 10.57 -13.59 -9.29
C GLY A 157 9.25 -12.86 -9.59
N LYS A 158 8.09 -13.40 -9.19
CA LYS A 158 6.77 -12.76 -9.38
C LYS A 158 6.16 -12.29 -8.06
N ALA A 159 5.31 -11.26 -8.14
CA ALA A 159 4.52 -10.83 -6.98
C ALA A 159 3.39 -11.82 -6.69
N PHE A 160 3.04 -12.04 -5.42
CA PHE A 160 1.90 -12.87 -5.04
C PHE A 160 0.56 -12.41 -5.64
N SER A 161 0.38 -11.12 -5.91
CA SER A 161 -0.80 -10.62 -6.63
C SER A 161 -0.91 -11.18 -8.05
N THR A 162 0.22 -11.42 -8.71
CA THR A 162 0.28 -12.05 -10.04
C THR A 162 -0.15 -13.52 -9.94
N TRP A 163 0.39 -14.26 -8.97
CA TRP A 163 0.02 -15.65 -8.70
C TRP A 163 -1.47 -15.83 -8.36
N ARG A 164 -2.11 -14.87 -7.65
CA ARG A 164 -3.56 -14.93 -7.41
C ARG A 164 -4.41 -14.79 -8.67
N ARG A 165 -3.90 -14.10 -9.69
CA ARG A 165 -4.62 -13.87 -10.95
C ARG A 165 -4.39 -15.01 -11.94
N GLU A 166 -3.15 -15.47 -12.03
CA GLU A 166 -2.71 -16.46 -13.03
C GLU A 166 -2.85 -17.91 -12.52
N GLY A 167 -2.97 -18.12 -11.21
CA GLY A 167 -2.90 -19.46 -10.61
C GLY A 167 -1.46 -19.98 -10.53
N GLY A 168 -1.29 -21.26 -10.15
CA GLY A 168 0.00 -21.96 -10.15
C GLY A 168 0.67 -22.16 -8.80
N LEU A 169 0.09 -21.67 -7.70
CA LEU A 169 0.57 -21.97 -6.34
C LEU A 169 -0.37 -22.97 -5.64
N SER A 170 0.21 -23.93 -4.93
CA SER A 170 -0.52 -24.89 -4.11
C SER A 170 -1.10 -24.23 -2.85
N ALA A 171 -2.03 -24.93 -2.17
CA ALA A 171 -2.53 -24.48 -0.87
C ALA A 171 -1.40 -24.37 0.18
N GLU A 172 -0.42 -25.26 0.11
CA GLU A 172 0.77 -25.24 0.96
C GLU A 172 1.64 -24.00 0.67
N ASP A 173 1.85 -23.66 -0.61
CA ASP A 173 2.58 -22.45 -0.99
C ASP A 173 1.94 -21.19 -0.43
N TRP A 174 0.60 -21.09 -0.50
CA TRP A 174 -0.13 -19.96 0.08
C TRP A 174 -0.02 -19.89 1.59
N THR A 175 -0.12 -21.04 2.26
CA THR A 175 0.03 -21.16 3.72
C THR A 175 1.43 -20.73 4.14
N ARG A 176 2.45 -21.27 3.48
CA ARG A 176 3.86 -20.93 3.70
C ARG A 176 4.15 -19.46 3.39
N ALA A 177 3.56 -18.90 2.33
CA ALA A 177 3.72 -17.50 1.97
C ALA A 177 3.14 -16.55 3.02
N GLY A 178 2.05 -16.92 3.68
CA GLY A 178 1.34 -16.06 4.63
C GLY A 178 0.85 -14.75 4.00
N TYR A 179 0.63 -14.75 2.68
CA TYR A 179 0.34 -13.55 1.91
C TYR A 179 -1.06 -13.02 2.21
N ALA A 180 -1.14 -11.75 2.62
CA ALA A 180 -2.42 -11.05 2.84
C ALA A 180 -2.60 -9.94 1.79
N PRO A 181 -3.49 -10.11 0.78
CA PRO A 181 -3.68 -9.14 -0.30
C PRO A 181 -4.04 -7.74 0.20
N ARG A 182 -4.91 -7.67 1.21
CA ARG A 182 -5.34 -6.40 1.83
C ARG A 182 -4.16 -5.63 2.42
N ARG A 183 -3.27 -6.33 3.14
CA ARG A 183 -2.09 -5.71 3.72
C ARG A 183 -1.12 -5.19 2.65
N ARG A 184 -0.93 -5.95 1.57
CA ARG A 184 -0.12 -5.47 0.44
C ARG A 184 -0.74 -4.24 -0.24
N ALA A 185 -2.06 -4.14 -0.30
CA ALA A 185 -2.75 -2.97 -0.81
C ALA A 185 -2.51 -1.74 0.08
N GLU A 186 -2.54 -1.88 1.40
CA GLU A 186 -2.18 -0.80 2.34
C GLU A 186 -0.74 -0.32 2.11
N MET A 187 0.23 -1.25 2.02
CA MET A 187 1.63 -0.91 1.74
C MET A 187 1.79 -0.17 0.41
N PHE A 188 0.95 -0.47 -0.59
CA PHE A 188 0.96 0.25 -1.85
C PHE A 188 0.45 1.69 -1.70
N ALA A 189 -0.80 1.81 -1.27
CA ALA A 189 -1.58 3.03 -1.41
C ALA A 189 -1.26 4.06 -0.32
N VAL A 190 -0.90 3.59 0.88
CA VAL A 190 -0.64 4.47 2.04
C VAL A 190 0.85 4.75 2.22
N ILE A 191 1.73 3.89 1.69
CA ILE A 191 3.18 4.03 1.89
C ILE A 191 3.91 4.20 0.56
N GLY A 192 3.90 3.20 -0.32
CA GLY A 192 4.71 3.19 -1.54
C GLY A 192 4.44 4.37 -2.48
N GLU A 193 3.17 4.62 -2.82
CA GLU A 193 2.78 5.71 -3.72
C GLU A 193 3.03 7.11 -3.13
N PRO A 194 2.59 7.44 -1.89
CA PRO A 194 2.92 8.71 -1.26
C PRO A 194 4.43 8.95 -1.12
N LEU A 195 5.19 7.92 -0.71
CA LEU A 195 6.64 7.98 -0.61
C LEU A 195 7.26 8.33 -1.96
N PHE A 196 6.91 7.60 -3.02
CA PHE A 196 7.43 7.86 -4.36
C PHE A 196 7.16 9.28 -4.83
N ARG A 197 5.91 9.77 -4.68
CA ARG A 197 5.54 11.14 -5.09
C ARG A 197 6.37 12.19 -4.35
N ALA A 198 6.45 12.08 -3.03
CA ALA A 198 7.19 13.05 -2.21
C ALA A 198 8.70 13.00 -2.47
N GLN A 199 9.26 11.80 -2.62
CA GLN A 199 10.68 11.58 -2.89
C GLN A 199 11.06 12.01 -4.31
N SER A 200 10.15 11.93 -5.27
CA SER A 200 10.34 12.43 -6.63
C SER A 200 10.49 13.95 -6.67
N VAL A 201 9.65 14.67 -5.93
CA VAL A 201 9.75 16.13 -5.81
C VAL A 201 11.01 16.52 -5.04
N ALA A 202 11.33 15.79 -3.97
CA ALA A 202 12.47 16.09 -3.12
C ALA A 202 13.83 15.63 -3.68
N LYS A 203 13.84 14.79 -4.72
CA LYS A 203 15.01 14.01 -5.16
C LYS A 203 15.72 13.30 -3.98
N GLY A 204 14.92 12.70 -3.09
CA GLY A 204 15.43 12.11 -1.85
C GLY A 204 16.05 10.70 -2.04
N PRO A 205 16.62 10.11 -0.97
CA PRO A 205 17.39 8.87 -1.05
C PRO A 205 16.57 7.68 -1.54
N TYR A 206 15.28 7.59 -1.18
CA TYR A 206 14.43 6.50 -1.65
C TYR A 206 14.08 6.62 -3.14
N ARG A 207 14.09 7.84 -3.70
CA ARG A 207 13.94 8.03 -5.15
C ARG A 207 15.13 7.45 -5.90
N ALA A 208 16.36 7.62 -5.39
CA ALA A 208 17.54 7.01 -6.00
C ALA A 208 17.44 5.48 -6.04
N ILE A 209 16.98 4.84 -4.95
CA ILE A 209 16.74 3.38 -4.92
C ILE A 209 15.73 2.96 -6.00
N TYR A 210 14.64 3.71 -6.14
CA TYR A 210 13.64 3.48 -7.18
C TYR A 210 14.26 3.58 -8.58
N ASP A 211 15.03 4.65 -8.87
CA ASP A 211 15.62 4.88 -10.20
C ASP A 211 16.68 3.81 -10.54
N THR A 212 17.55 3.45 -9.58
CA THR A 212 18.51 2.35 -9.73
C THR A 212 17.80 1.04 -10.03
N ARG A 213 16.67 0.76 -9.36
CA ARG A 213 15.90 -0.46 -9.65
C ARG A 213 15.27 -0.42 -11.04
N ARG A 214 14.74 0.73 -11.48
CA ARG A 214 14.20 0.89 -12.84
C ARG A 214 15.25 0.64 -13.92
N ALA A 215 16.46 1.16 -13.74
CA ALA A 215 17.58 0.95 -14.67
C ALA A 215 17.95 -0.54 -14.76
N ARG A 216 18.18 -1.20 -13.61
CA ARG A 216 18.49 -2.63 -13.57
C ARG A 216 17.38 -3.49 -14.19
N THR A 217 16.11 -3.14 -13.95
CA THR A 217 14.98 -3.89 -14.52
C THR A 217 14.88 -3.69 -16.03
N ALA A 218 15.27 -2.54 -16.57
CA ALA A 218 15.33 -2.34 -18.02
C ALA A 218 16.38 -3.25 -18.70
N GLU A 219 17.51 -3.50 -18.04
CA GLU A 219 18.56 -4.41 -18.52
C GLU A 219 18.16 -5.88 -18.36
N THR A 220 17.62 -6.25 -17.20
CA THR A 220 17.39 -7.66 -16.83
C THR A 220 16.01 -8.19 -17.20
N ARG A 221 15.05 -7.31 -17.51
CA ARG A 221 13.66 -7.64 -17.88
C ARG A 221 13.18 -6.70 -19.00
N PRO A 222 13.79 -6.75 -20.19
CA PRO A 222 13.39 -5.90 -21.32
C PRO A 222 11.95 -6.20 -21.81
N ASP A 223 11.41 -7.38 -21.48
CA ASP A 223 10.04 -7.80 -21.75
C ASP A 223 8.99 -7.10 -20.86
N TRP A 224 9.40 -6.46 -19.76
CA TRP A 224 8.46 -5.86 -18.82
C TRP A 224 7.88 -4.54 -19.33
N THR A 225 6.56 -4.42 -19.20
CA THR A 225 5.88 -3.14 -19.40
C THR A 225 6.40 -2.08 -18.41
N LYS A 226 6.24 -0.81 -18.76
CA LYS A 226 6.56 0.33 -17.87
C LYS A 226 5.88 0.21 -16.50
N GLY A 227 4.65 -0.32 -16.47
CA GLY A 227 3.88 -0.56 -15.25
C GLY A 227 4.48 -1.67 -14.37
N HIS A 228 4.92 -2.79 -14.97
CA HIS A 228 5.59 -3.86 -14.22
C HIS A 228 6.90 -3.36 -13.58
N SER A 229 7.74 -2.68 -14.37
CA SER A 229 8.98 -2.07 -13.89
C SER A 229 8.74 -1.03 -12.78
N HIS A 230 7.68 -0.21 -12.91
CA HIS A 230 7.26 0.74 -11.87
C HIS A 230 6.88 0.04 -10.56
N HIS A 231 6.01 -0.97 -10.60
CA HIS A 231 5.52 -1.64 -9.38
C HIS A 231 6.62 -2.44 -8.66
N ASP A 232 7.57 -2.99 -9.41
CA ASP A 232 8.75 -3.64 -8.86
C ASP A 232 9.68 -2.63 -8.18
N ALA A 233 9.98 -1.50 -8.84
CA ALA A 233 10.78 -0.44 -8.25
C ALA A 233 10.12 0.19 -6.99
N LEU A 234 8.81 0.42 -7.01
CA LEU A 234 8.06 0.87 -5.82
C LEU A 234 8.18 -0.14 -4.67
N ARG A 235 8.10 -1.44 -4.96
CA ARG A 235 8.24 -2.49 -3.95
C ARG A 235 9.63 -2.46 -3.33
N VAL A 236 10.68 -2.41 -4.14
CA VAL A 236 12.08 -2.36 -3.65
C VAL A 236 12.33 -1.10 -2.82
N MET A 237 11.88 0.06 -3.30
CA MET A 237 11.95 1.32 -2.55
C MET A 237 11.23 1.22 -1.19
N THR A 238 10.02 0.63 -1.18
CA THR A 238 9.25 0.44 0.05
C THR A 238 9.95 -0.54 1.00
N LYS A 239 10.54 -1.64 0.49
CA LYS A 239 11.34 -2.58 1.30
C LYS A 239 12.49 -1.85 1.99
N ALA A 240 13.21 -0.97 1.28
CA ALA A 240 14.30 -0.19 1.84
C ALA A 240 13.84 0.72 2.99
N LEU A 241 12.73 1.45 2.82
CA LEU A 241 12.14 2.24 3.90
C LEU A 241 11.84 1.39 5.15
N ILE A 242 11.24 0.21 4.96
CA ILE A 242 10.90 -0.69 6.06
C ILE A 242 12.16 -1.22 6.76
N SER A 243 13.22 -1.50 6.00
CA SER A 243 14.52 -1.92 6.55
C SER A 243 15.18 -0.83 7.38
N ASP A 244 15.16 0.41 6.90
CA ASP A 244 15.69 1.57 7.63
C ASP A 244 14.87 1.84 8.89
N LEU A 245 13.54 1.79 8.79
CA LEU A 245 12.63 1.94 9.92
C LEU A 245 12.90 0.88 11.00
N ARG A 246 13.06 -0.39 10.62
CA ARG A 246 13.41 -1.47 11.57
C ARG A 246 14.76 -1.20 12.24
N SER A 247 15.74 -0.77 11.47
CA SER A 247 17.09 -0.48 11.98
C SER A 247 17.07 0.71 12.94
N ALA A 248 16.29 1.76 12.63
CA ALA A 248 16.07 2.89 13.54
C ALA A 248 15.31 2.46 14.80
N TRP A 249 14.25 1.65 14.67
CA TRP A 249 13.46 1.15 15.80
C TRP A 249 14.30 0.39 16.82
N ARG A 250 15.26 -0.40 16.36
CA ARG A 250 16.19 -1.15 17.23
C ARG A 250 17.25 -0.25 17.85
N ARG A 251 17.72 0.78 17.14
CA ARG A 251 18.66 1.78 17.69
C ARG A 251 18.01 2.75 18.67
N ASP A 252 16.72 3.05 18.54
CA ASP A 252 16.02 3.84 19.55
C ASP A 252 15.67 2.97 20.79
N GLY A 253 15.73 1.63 20.66
CA GLY A 253 15.73 0.68 21.78
C GLY A 253 17.10 0.51 22.46
N ASP A 254 18.19 0.86 21.77
CA ASP A 254 19.58 0.81 22.21
C ASP A 254 20.25 2.16 21.90
N CYS A 255 20.14 3.15 22.79
CA CYS A 255 20.70 4.50 22.59
C CYS A 255 22.21 4.48 22.30
N ALA A 256 22.60 4.36 21.03
CA ALA A 256 23.92 4.66 20.49
C ALA A 256 23.85 4.86 18.94
N PRO A 257 24.39 5.96 18.38
CA PRO A 257 24.31 6.19 16.95
C PRO A 257 25.45 5.46 16.24
N ALA A 258 25.12 4.60 15.28
CA ALA A 258 26.10 4.18 14.27
C ALA A 258 25.43 3.83 12.94
N ARG A 259 25.66 4.69 11.93
CA ARG A 259 26.62 4.44 10.83
C ARG A 259 26.36 5.48 9.74
N ASP A 260 27.24 6.47 9.67
CA ASP A 260 27.51 7.21 8.44
C ASP A 260 28.00 6.17 7.41
N ARG A 261 27.22 5.91 6.36
CA ARG A 261 27.63 5.04 5.25
C ARG A 261 28.40 5.84 4.20
N ARG A 262 29.41 6.59 4.65
CA ARG A 262 30.46 7.10 3.77
C ARG A 262 31.78 6.45 4.19
N SER A 263 32.54 6.02 3.19
CA SER A 263 33.80 5.27 3.26
C SER A 263 33.70 3.76 3.58
N ALA A 264 33.40 2.97 2.55
CA ALA A 264 34.08 1.68 2.40
C ALA A 264 35.40 1.96 1.66
N PRO A 265 36.58 1.60 2.21
CA PRO A 265 37.81 1.63 1.41
C PRO A 265 37.75 0.52 0.36
N ALA A 266 38.29 0.83 -0.83
CA ALA A 266 38.48 -0.13 -1.90
C ALA A 266 39.33 -1.29 -1.38
N SER A 267 38.82 -2.52 -1.51
CA SER A 267 39.58 -3.72 -1.19
C SER A 267 40.72 -3.83 -2.21
N THR A 268 41.94 -3.60 -1.75
CA THR A 268 43.17 -3.88 -2.49
C THR A 268 43.27 -5.39 -2.68
N ILE A 269 43.23 -5.85 -3.93
CA ILE A 269 43.62 -7.22 -4.28
C ILE A 269 45.14 -7.27 -4.16
N GLY A 270 45.61 -7.94 -3.10
CA GLY A 270 47.03 -8.22 -2.89
C GLY A 270 47.48 -9.39 -3.76
N SER A 271 48.49 -9.13 -4.57
CA SER A 271 49.33 -10.09 -5.27
C SER A 271 49.94 -11.10 -4.28
N ALA A 272 49.94 -12.37 -4.64
CA ALA A 272 50.83 -13.37 -4.05
C ALA A 272 51.44 -14.21 -5.18
N GLU A 273 52.71 -13.95 -5.44
CA GLU A 273 53.62 -14.81 -6.18
C GLU A 273 54.28 -15.83 -5.22
N ALA A 274 54.52 -17.02 -5.76
CA ALA A 274 55.48 -18.06 -5.37
C ALA A 274 55.32 -18.85 -4.05
N ALA A 275 55.09 -20.17 -4.16
CA ALA A 275 56.11 -21.21 -3.91
C ALA A 275 55.52 -22.64 -3.94
N ALA A 276 55.86 -23.42 -4.98
CA ALA A 276 56.19 -24.86 -5.01
C ALA A 276 56.06 -25.39 -6.45
#